data_AF-A0A672SZH3-F1
#
_entry.id   AF-A0A672SZH3-F1
#
_cell.length_a   1.000
_cell.length_b   1.000
_cell.length_c   1.000
_cell.angle_alpha   90.00
_cell.angle_beta   90.00
_cell.angle_gamma   90.00
#
_symmetry.space_group_name_H-M   'P 1'
#
loop_
_entity.id
_entity.type
_entity.pdbx_description
1 polymer ?
#
loop_
_entity_poly.entity_id
_entity_poly.type
_entity_poly.pdbx_seq_one_letter_code
_entity_poly.pdbx_strand_id
1 'polypeptide(L)'
;RIPAPERSTIMLFSQCALLLTVWMLRVEVSSFNLDKQNVMNMHGEAGTLFGFSMAMHHQLKPSEERVLLIGAPRAKALPSQNANISGGLYRCKFTTQSHDCEQRPPNNPGQDYREKQWLGVRVRSQGRGGKVVVKKHLVLFISAGSNLL
;
A
#
# COMPACT_ATOMS: atom_id res chain seq x y z
N ARG A 1 18.64 -51.67 -34.57
CA ARG A 1 19.54 -50.50 -34.45
C ARG A 1 18.70 -49.27 -34.79
N ILE A 2 18.26 -48.51 -33.79
CA ILE A 2 17.34 -47.38 -34.00
C ILE A 2 18.16 -46.22 -34.62
N PRO A 3 17.73 -45.62 -35.75
CA PRO A 3 18.47 -44.52 -36.36
C PRO A 3 18.43 -43.28 -35.44
N ALA A 4 19.59 -42.66 -35.24
CA ALA A 4 19.69 -41.42 -34.50
C ALA A 4 19.05 -40.27 -35.31
N PRO A 5 18.30 -39.37 -34.67
CA PRO A 5 17.61 -38.28 -35.36
C PRO A 5 18.59 -37.26 -35.95
N GLU A 6 18.31 -36.75 -37.15
CA GLU A 6 19.11 -35.72 -37.80
C GLU A 6 19.11 -34.38 -37.04
N ARG A 7 20.22 -33.65 -37.16
CA ARG A 7 20.48 -32.37 -36.45
C ARG A 7 19.41 -31.31 -36.71
N SER A 8 18.84 -31.30 -37.92
CA SER A 8 17.74 -30.42 -38.33
C SER A 8 16.45 -30.73 -37.57
N THR A 9 16.17 -32.02 -37.33
CA THR A 9 14.99 -32.46 -36.58
C THR A 9 15.08 -32.03 -35.12
N ILE A 10 16.28 -32.12 -34.51
CA ILE A 10 16.53 -31.68 -33.12
C ILE A 10 16.33 -30.16 -32.97
N MET A 11 16.80 -29.35 -33.92
CA MET A 11 16.62 -27.89 -33.88
C MET A 11 15.14 -27.48 -33.99
N LEU A 12 14.37 -28.15 -34.87
CA LEU A 12 12.95 -27.88 -35.04
C LEU A 12 12.16 -28.21 -33.78
N PHE A 13 12.45 -29.36 -33.14
CA PHE A 13 11.84 -29.73 -31.86
C PHE A 13 12.19 -28.73 -30.75
N SER A 14 13.41 -28.23 -30.72
CA SER A 14 13.83 -27.21 -29.74
C SER A 14 13.10 -25.89 -29.93
N GLN A 15 12.93 -25.41 -31.17
CA GLN A 15 12.14 -24.20 -31.45
C GLN A 15 10.66 -24.37 -31.11
N CYS A 16 10.06 -25.51 -31.46
CA CYS A 16 8.67 -25.80 -31.09
C CYS A 16 8.50 -25.86 -29.57
N ALA A 17 9.42 -26.51 -28.86
CA ALA A 17 9.41 -26.57 -27.39
C ALA A 17 9.57 -25.17 -26.75
N LEU A 18 10.42 -24.31 -27.33
CA LEU A 18 10.59 -22.93 -26.88
C LEU A 18 9.33 -22.09 -27.12
N LEU A 19 8.70 -22.22 -28.30
CA LEU A 19 7.47 -21.50 -28.61
C LEU A 19 6.30 -21.96 -27.73
N LEU A 20 6.19 -23.26 -27.48
CA LEU A 20 5.20 -23.83 -26.55
C LEU A 20 5.43 -23.35 -25.12
N THR A 21 6.68 -23.32 -24.64
CA THR A 21 6.97 -22.81 -23.28
C THR A 21 6.66 -21.31 -23.17
N VAL A 22 6.99 -20.50 -24.17
CA VAL A 22 6.62 -19.06 -24.23
C VAL A 22 5.10 -18.85 -24.27
N TRP A 23 4.37 -19.72 -24.98
CA TRP A 23 2.91 -19.67 -25.03
C TRP A 23 2.29 -20.03 -23.68
N MET A 24 2.79 -21.07 -23.03
CA MET A 24 2.33 -21.50 -21.69
C MET A 24 2.71 -20.52 -20.56
N LEU A 25 3.73 -19.68 -20.77
CA LEU A 25 4.11 -18.60 -19.85
C LEU A 25 3.15 -17.40 -19.90
N ARG A 26 2.17 -17.37 -20.81
CA ARG A 26 1.07 -16.38 -20.82
C ARG A 26 0.02 -16.77 -19.78
N VAL A 27 0.37 -16.59 -18.51
CA VAL A 27 -0.62 -16.71 -17.42
C VAL A 27 -1.45 -15.43 -17.40
N GLU A 28 -2.63 -15.46 -18.00
CA GLU A 28 -3.64 -14.43 -17.78
C GLU A 28 -4.25 -14.64 -16.38
N VAL A 29 -3.71 -13.92 -15.39
CA VAL A 29 -4.29 -13.90 -14.06
C VAL A 29 -5.55 -13.04 -14.11
N SER A 30 -6.71 -13.68 -14.26
CA SER A 30 -8.01 -13.02 -14.16
C SER A 30 -8.50 -13.05 -12.71
N SER A 31 -8.60 -11.88 -12.09
CA SER A 31 -9.31 -11.73 -10.81
C SER A 31 -10.82 -11.77 -11.08
N PHE A 32 -11.43 -12.95 -10.95
CA PHE A 32 -12.86 -13.13 -11.24
C PHE A 32 -13.79 -12.71 -10.09
N ASN A 33 -13.27 -12.62 -8.86
CA ASN A 33 -14.04 -12.37 -7.65
C ASN A 33 -13.86 -10.95 -7.08
N LEU A 34 -13.24 -10.03 -7.81
CA LEU A 34 -13.20 -8.62 -7.45
C LEU A 34 -14.41 -7.91 -8.05
N ASP A 35 -15.22 -7.29 -7.18
CA ASP A 35 -16.33 -6.44 -7.60
C ASP A 35 -15.80 -5.16 -8.23
N LYS A 36 -16.13 -4.95 -9.52
CA LYS A 36 -15.76 -3.76 -10.29
C LYS A 36 -16.90 -2.75 -10.38
N GLN A 37 -18.11 -3.11 -9.95
CA GLN A 37 -19.29 -2.26 -10.03
C GLN A 37 -19.43 -1.40 -8.77
N ASN A 38 -19.22 -1.98 -7.59
CA ASN A 38 -19.34 -1.27 -6.31
C ASN A 38 -17.97 -0.91 -5.72
N VAL A 39 -17.23 -0.02 -6.40
CA VAL A 39 -15.91 0.42 -5.96
C VAL A 39 -16.01 1.61 -5.02
N MET A 40 -15.30 1.55 -3.89
CA MET A 40 -15.13 2.69 -2.99
C MET A 40 -13.92 3.54 -3.43
N ASN A 41 -14.17 4.79 -3.78
CA ASN A 41 -13.14 5.74 -4.20
C ASN A 41 -12.75 6.67 -3.05
N MET A 42 -11.53 6.50 -2.54
CA MET A 42 -10.96 7.36 -1.49
C MET A 42 -10.13 8.48 -2.13
N HIS A 43 -10.46 9.73 -1.83
CA HIS A 43 -9.77 10.89 -2.37
C HIS A 43 -8.92 11.57 -1.30
N GLY A 44 -7.75 12.07 -1.72
CA GLY A 44 -6.88 12.93 -0.91
C GLY A 44 -6.53 14.21 -1.65
N GLU A 45 -5.86 15.13 -0.95
CA GLU A 45 -5.44 16.41 -1.53
C GLU A 45 -4.44 16.19 -2.69
N ALA A 46 -4.61 16.92 -3.79
CA ALA A 46 -3.77 16.80 -4.97
C ALA A 46 -2.30 17.16 -4.66
N GLY A 47 -1.36 16.45 -5.31
CA GLY A 47 0.08 16.71 -5.15
C GLY A 47 0.71 16.16 -3.86
N THR A 48 -0.08 15.58 -2.94
CA THR A 48 0.40 15.00 -1.66
C THR A 48 0.96 13.58 -1.79
N LEU A 49 0.81 12.96 -2.97
CA LEU A 49 1.05 11.53 -3.19
C LEU A 49 0.19 10.64 -2.27
N PHE A 50 -1.06 11.05 -2.05
CA PHE A 50 -2.05 10.20 -1.37
C PHE A 50 -2.18 8.85 -2.09
N GLY A 51 -2.13 7.76 -1.33
CA GLY A 51 -2.14 6.40 -1.88
C GLY A 51 -0.74 5.79 -2.09
N PHE A 52 0.34 6.52 -1.77
CA PHE A 52 1.72 6.03 -1.95
C PHE A 52 1.98 4.72 -1.19
N SER A 53 1.39 4.57 0.00
CA SER A 53 1.36 3.30 0.72
C SER A 53 0.03 3.10 1.43
N MET A 54 -0.39 1.85 1.60
CA MET A 54 -1.71 1.52 2.15
C MET A 54 -1.66 0.30 3.07
N ALA A 55 -2.49 0.30 4.13
CA ALA A 55 -2.68 -0.86 5.00
C ALA A 55 -4.09 -0.87 5.60
N MET A 56 -4.74 -2.04 5.60
CA MET A 56 -6.01 -2.22 6.32
C MET A 56 -5.75 -2.44 7.81
N HIS A 57 -6.59 -1.85 8.65
CA HIS A 57 -6.48 -1.97 10.11
C HIS A 57 -7.86 -2.15 10.75
N HIS A 58 -7.91 -2.99 11.78
CA HIS A 58 -9.11 -3.24 12.55
C HIS A 58 -8.85 -2.80 13.99
N GLN A 59 -9.26 -1.58 14.29
CA GLN A 59 -9.13 -0.94 15.59
C GLN A 59 -10.19 -1.49 16.55
N LEU A 60 -9.85 -1.66 17.82
CA LEU A 60 -10.80 -2.13 18.85
C LEU A 60 -11.08 -1.08 19.94
N LYS A 61 -10.19 -0.10 20.11
CA LYS A 61 -10.28 0.93 21.15
C LYS A 61 -10.06 2.32 20.56
N PRO A 62 -10.77 3.37 21.02
CA PRO A 62 -11.85 3.35 22.02
C PRO A 62 -13.14 2.68 21.51
N SER A 63 -13.32 2.55 20.20
CA SER A 63 -14.43 1.83 19.56
C SER A 63 -13.91 0.88 18.48
N GLU A 64 -14.68 -0.17 18.19
CA GLU A 64 -14.35 -1.12 17.13
C GLU A 64 -14.60 -0.50 15.75
N GLU A 65 -13.56 -0.43 14.91
CA GLU A 65 -13.65 0.18 13.60
C GLU A 65 -12.69 -0.48 12.60
N ARG A 66 -13.16 -0.68 11.36
CA ARG A 66 -12.32 -1.10 10.23
C ARG A 66 -12.00 0.10 9.38
N VAL A 67 -10.72 0.32 9.13
CA VAL A 67 -10.24 1.48 8.40
C VAL A 67 -9.16 1.11 7.40
N LEU A 68 -9.08 1.93 6.36
CA LEU A 68 -7.97 1.95 5.43
C LEU A 68 -7.01 3.07 5.84
N LEU A 69 -5.76 2.71 6.09
CA LEU A 69 -4.70 3.66 6.39
C LEU A 69 -3.94 3.95 5.12
N ILE A 70 -3.78 5.23 4.79
CA ILE A 70 -3.20 5.70 3.53
C ILE A 70 -2.05 6.66 3.83
N GLY A 71 -0.87 6.38 3.33
CA GLY A 71 0.28 7.26 3.41
C GLY A 71 0.30 8.29 2.28
N ALA A 72 0.68 9.52 2.62
CA ALA A 72 0.85 10.63 1.68
C ALA A 72 2.15 11.40 1.98
N PRO A 73 3.29 10.99 1.40
CA PRO A 73 4.62 11.53 1.71
C PRO A 73 4.81 13.04 1.53
N ARG A 74 3.95 13.69 0.74
CA ARG A 74 4.01 15.13 0.46
C ARG A 74 2.81 15.90 1.01
N ALA A 75 2.03 15.29 1.91
CA ALA A 75 0.99 16.01 2.62
C ALA A 75 1.56 17.18 3.43
N LYS A 76 0.76 18.25 3.54
CA LYS A 76 1.04 19.39 4.42
C LYS A 76 1.18 18.92 5.85
N ALA A 77 2.00 19.64 6.59
CA ALA A 77 2.14 19.39 8.01
C ALA A 77 0.88 19.80 8.76
N LEU A 78 0.54 19.04 9.80
CA LEU A 78 -0.50 19.42 10.75
C LEU A 78 -0.01 20.63 11.58
N PRO A 79 -0.93 21.43 12.18
CA PRO A 79 -0.55 22.62 12.95
C PRO A 79 0.42 22.35 14.12
N SER A 80 0.46 21.12 14.63
CA SER A 80 1.36 20.68 15.69
C SER A 80 2.79 20.35 15.23
N GLN A 81 3.08 20.46 13.93
CA GLN A 81 4.33 20.05 13.32
C GLN A 81 5.10 21.28 12.82
N ASN A 82 6.38 21.37 13.17
CA ASN A 82 7.23 22.50 12.77
C ASN A 82 7.80 22.32 11.34
N ALA A 83 6.93 22.18 10.35
CA ALA A 83 7.26 22.03 8.93
C ALA A 83 6.12 22.55 8.06
N ASN A 84 6.37 22.82 6.78
CA ASN A 84 5.32 23.12 5.80
C ASN A 84 4.84 21.82 5.13
N ILE A 85 5.78 20.97 4.72
CA ILE A 85 5.51 19.66 4.14
C ILE A 85 6.24 18.59 4.95
N SER A 86 5.52 17.88 5.82
CA SER A 86 6.08 16.75 6.57
C SER A 86 5.78 15.39 5.93
N GLY A 87 4.75 15.32 5.09
CA GLY A 87 4.03 14.08 4.81
C GLY A 87 3.04 13.73 5.92
N GLY A 88 2.22 12.70 5.68
CA GLY A 88 1.12 12.37 6.57
C GLY A 88 0.61 10.94 6.44
N LEU A 89 -0.15 10.52 7.45
CA LEU A 89 -0.96 9.32 7.45
C LEU A 89 -2.43 9.75 7.46
N TYR A 90 -3.23 9.19 6.57
CA TYR A 90 -4.67 9.35 6.52
C TYR A 90 -5.36 8.10 7.04
N ARG A 91 -6.49 8.30 7.72
CA ARG A 91 -7.39 7.25 8.19
C ARG A 91 -8.71 7.43 7.46
N CYS A 92 -9.07 6.44 6.65
CA CYS A 92 -10.30 6.44 5.86
C CYS A 92 -11.26 5.38 6.37
N LYS A 93 -12.51 5.76 6.61
CA LYS A 93 -13.58 4.82 6.97
C LYS A 93 -14.14 4.15 5.73
N PHE A 94 -14.66 2.93 5.85
CA PHE A 94 -15.36 2.26 4.75
C PHE A 94 -16.82 2.72 4.70
N THR A 95 -17.02 3.97 4.30
CA THR A 95 -18.35 4.57 4.09
C THR A 95 -18.57 4.79 2.60
N THR A 96 -19.82 5.05 2.21
CA THR A 96 -20.19 5.43 0.84
C THR A 96 -19.78 6.88 0.51
N GLN A 97 -19.24 7.63 1.47
CA GLN A 97 -18.83 9.02 1.29
C GLN A 97 -17.36 9.09 0.88
N SER A 98 -17.09 9.74 -0.25
CA SER A 98 -15.76 9.80 -0.88
C SER A 98 -14.73 10.67 -0.14
N HIS A 99 -15.13 11.38 0.91
CA HIS A 99 -14.34 12.40 1.61
C HIS A 99 -14.01 12.06 3.07
N ASP A 100 -14.31 10.83 3.53
CA ASP A 100 -14.13 10.42 4.93
C ASP A 100 -12.68 10.02 5.28
N CYS A 101 -11.70 10.73 4.71
CA CYS A 101 -10.27 10.49 4.92
C CYS A 101 -9.64 11.62 5.74
N GLU A 102 -9.35 11.35 7.01
CA GLU A 102 -8.78 12.34 7.92
C GLU A 102 -7.28 12.13 8.11
N GLN A 103 -6.49 13.21 8.02
CA GLN A 103 -5.07 13.15 8.34
C GLN A 103 -4.90 12.99 9.86
N ARG A 104 -4.19 11.94 10.28
CA ARG A 104 -3.95 11.63 11.69
C ARG A 104 -2.56 12.09 12.13
N PRO A 105 -2.45 12.75 13.29
CA PRO A 105 -1.15 13.06 13.88
C PRO A 105 -0.45 11.78 14.35
N PRO A 106 0.87 11.66 14.19
CA PRO A 106 1.63 10.60 14.85
C PRO A 106 1.59 10.80 16.37
N ASN A 107 1.14 9.78 17.10
CA ASN A 107 0.99 9.84 18.55
C ASN A 107 2.32 9.54 19.28
N ASN A 108 3.33 10.40 19.10
CA ASN A 108 4.61 10.32 19.83
C ASN A 108 4.99 11.69 20.38
N PRO A 109 4.93 11.91 21.71
CA PRO A 109 5.41 13.13 22.33
C PRO A 109 6.94 13.25 22.17
N GLY A 110 7.43 14.44 21.82
CA GLY A 110 8.87 14.73 21.66
C GLY A 110 9.44 14.50 20.26
N GLN A 111 8.59 14.26 19.26
CA GLN A 111 9.04 14.00 17.90
C GLN A 111 9.34 15.30 17.12
N ASP A 112 10.55 15.39 16.58
CA ASP A 112 10.97 16.46 15.67
C ASP A 112 10.42 16.22 14.25
N TYR A 113 9.55 17.11 13.81
CA TYR A 113 8.98 17.12 12.46
C TYR A 113 9.81 18.04 11.57
N ARG A 114 10.37 17.48 10.50
CA ARG A 114 11.22 18.21 9.56
C ARG A 114 10.54 18.38 8.22
N GLU A 115 10.95 19.43 7.53
CA GLU A 115 10.58 19.71 6.15
C GLU A 115 11.00 18.56 5.23
N LYS A 116 10.10 18.15 4.34
CA LYS A 116 10.29 17.09 3.34
C LYS A 116 10.88 15.81 3.93
N GLN A 117 10.37 15.37 5.08
CA GLN A 117 10.80 14.11 5.70
C GLN A 117 10.14 12.85 5.09
N TRP A 118 9.06 13.01 4.31
CA TRP A 118 8.33 11.90 3.65
C TRP A 118 7.64 10.93 4.63
N LEU A 119 6.96 11.47 5.64
CA LEU A 119 6.12 10.64 6.52
C LEU A 119 5.00 9.97 5.71
N GLY A 120 4.80 8.65 5.90
CA GLY A 120 3.79 7.89 5.15
C GLY A 120 4.34 7.19 3.90
N VAL A 121 5.66 7.17 3.70
CA VAL A 121 6.31 6.41 2.60
C VAL A 121 6.09 4.90 2.73
N ARG A 122 5.87 4.41 3.95
CA ARG A 122 5.47 3.02 4.21
C ARG A 122 4.54 2.97 5.41
N VAL A 123 3.42 2.30 5.25
CA VAL A 123 2.47 1.99 6.34
C VAL A 123 2.34 0.47 6.47
N ARG A 124 2.38 -0.03 7.71
CA ARG A 124 2.15 -1.45 8.03
C ARG A 124 1.27 -1.56 9.25
N SER A 125 0.36 -2.52 9.23
CA SER A 125 -0.60 -2.82 10.29
C SER A 125 -0.36 -4.24 10.80
N GLN A 126 -0.40 -4.43 12.11
CA GLN A 126 -0.43 -5.76 12.73
C GLN A 126 -1.82 -6.43 12.66
N GLY A 127 -2.83 -5.75 12.08
CA GLY A 127 -4.20 -6.25 11.99
C GLY A 127 -5.03 -5.89 13.23
N ARG A 128 -5.96 -6.78 13.59
CA ARG A 128 -6.99 -6.54 14.62
C ARG A 128 -6.41 -6.23 16.00
N GLY A 129 -6.73 -5.07 16.55
CA GLY A 129 -6.28 -4.61 17.86
C GLY A 129 -4.76 -4.39 17.99
N GLY A 130 -4.03 -4.56 16.89
CA GLY A 130 -2.57 -4.48 16.88
C GLY A 130 -2.05 -3.05 16.73
N LYS A 131 -0.73 -2.91 16.65
CA LYS A 131 -0.06 -1.62 16.42
C LYS A 131 0.06 -1.33 14.92
N VAL A 132 0.27 -0.06 14.62
CA VAL A 132 0.53 0.41 13.25
C VAL A 132 1.90 1.09 13.21
N VAL A 133 2.62 0.84 12.14
CA VAL A 133 3.95 1.36 11.89
C VAL A 133 3.89 2.23 10.65
N VAL A 134 4.42 3.44 10.76
CA VAL A 134 4.51 4.41 9.67
C VAL A 134 5.97 4.82 9.52
N LYS A 135 6.56 4.73 8.34
CA LYS A 135 7.94 5.20 8.12
C LYS A 135 7.95 6.62 7.59
N LYS A 136 9.00 7.36 7.95
CA LYS A 136 9.59 8.39 7.08
C LYS A 136 10.84 7.83 6.40
N HIS A 137 11.34 8.52 5.39
CA HIS A 137 12.41 8.01 4.52
C HIS A 137 13.58 7.35 5.27
N LEU A 138 14.08 7.99 6.34
CA LEU A 138 15.25 7.53 7.08
C LEU A 138 14.95 7.04 8.50
N VAL A 139 13.69 7.10 8.96
CA VAL A 139 13.33 6.77 10.34
C VAL A 139 12.03 5.99 10.38
N LEU A 140 12.03 4.91 11.14
CA LEU A 140 10.84 4.14 11.47
C LEU A 140 10.04 4.88 12.54
N PHE A 141 8.74 5.09 12.32
CA PHE A 141 7.82 5.45 13.38
C PHE A 141 6.89 4.30 13.70
N ILE A 142 6.72 4.05 14.99
CA ILE A 142 5.73 3.12 15.50
C ILE A 142 4.64 4.00 16.09
N SER A 143 3.44 3.93 15.54
CA SER A 143 2.25 4.32 16.27
C SER A 143 2.01 3.22 17.30
N ALA A 144 2.62 3.39 18.48
CA ALA A 144 2.51 2.44 19.57
C ALA A 144 1.15 2.62 20.24
N GLY A 145 0.11 2.09 19.62
CA GLY A 145 -1.21 2.09 20.24
C GLY A 145 -2.25 1.42 19.37
N SER A 146 -3.03 0.54 19.99
CA SER A 146 -4.38 0.15 19.56
C SER A 146 -5.34 1.35 19.47
N ASN A 147 -4.86 2.53 19.84
CA ASN A 147 -5.48 3.84 19.71
C ASN A 147 -4.77 4.60 18.58
N LEU A 148 -5.18 4.34 17.32
CA LEU A 148 -4.99 5.30 16.22
C LEU A 148 -5.93 6.53 16.36
N LEU A 149 -6.65 6.59 17.48
CA LEU A 149 -7.63 7.57 17.89
C LEU A 149 -7.17 8.29 19.15
#